data_AF-A0AAU4BAD2-F1
#
_entry.id   AF-A0AAU4BAD2-F1
#
_cell.length_a   1.000
_cell.length_b   1.000
_cell.length_c   1.000
_cell.angle_alpha   90.00
_cell.angle_beta   90.00
_cell.angle_gamma   90.00
#
_symmetry.space_group_name_H-M   'P 1'
#
loop_
_entity.id
_entity.type
_entity.pdbx_description
1 polymer ?
#
loop_
_entity_poly.entity_id
_entity_poly.type
_entity_poly.pdbx_seq_one_letter_code
_entity_poly.pdbx_strand_id
1 'polypeptide(L)' 'MHPHLLLHTFATTGFDAGVDLRNVQIVARRTDPRSTMKYDRARNNLDRHPNYILAVYMASGT' A
#
# COMPACT_ATOMS: atom_id res chain seq x y z
N MET A 1 -11.73 -19.87 -12.77
CA MET A 1 -11.01 -18.75 -12.11
C MET A 1 -11.97 -17.57 -12.06
N HIS A 2 -12.17 -16.93 -10.90
CA HIS A 2 -13.12 -15.82 -10.77
C HIS A 2 -12.38 -14.48 -10.87
N PRO A 3 -12.87 -13.47 -11.62
CA PRO A 3 -12.19 -12.18 -11.78
C PRO A 3 -11.83 -11.49 -10.44
N HIS A 4 -12.67 -11.68 -9.42
CA HIS A 4 -12.43 -11.14 -8.08
C HIS A 4 -11.19 -11.73 -7.39
N LEU A 5 -10.84 -12.99 -7.69
CA LEU A 5 -9.65 -13.63 -7.14
C LEU A 5 -8.38 -13.01 -7.73
N LEU A 6 -8.37 -12.68 -9.02
CA LEU A 6 -7.22 -12.05 -9.67
C LEU A 6 -6.93 -10.65 -9.12
N LEU A 7 -7.96 -9.83 -8.93
CA LEU A 7 -7.80 -8.50 -8.32
C LEU A 7 -7.36 -8.59 -6.86
N HIS A 8 -7.86 -9.60 -6.13
CA HIS A 8 -7.43 -9.84 -4.76
C HIS A 8 -5.95 -10.20 -4.69
N THR A 9 -5.51 -11.14 -5.53
CA THR A 9 -4.10 -11.54 -5.62
C THR A 9 -3.23 -10.36 -6.04
N PHE A 10 -3.62 -9.60 -7.07
CA PHE A 10 -2.90 -8.42 -7.51
C PHE A 10 -2.69 -7.39 -6.39
N ALA A 11 -3.76 -7.06 -5.65
CA ALA A 11 -3.66 -6.06 -4.60
C ALA A 11 -2.71 -6.51 -3.48
N THR A 12 -2.84 -7.77 -3.03
CA THR A 12 -1.98 -8.32 -1.97
C THR A 12 -0.52 -8.37 -2.41
N THR A 13 -0.22 -8.92 -3.59
CA THR A 13 1.16 -9.05 -4.06
C THR A 13 1.78 -7.71 -4.47
N GLY A 14 0.98 -6.76 -4.93
CA GLY A 14 1.41 -5.39 -5.18
C GLY A 14 1.91 -4.70 -3.91
N PHE A 15 1.18 -4.83 -2.80
CA PHE A 15 1.63 -4.30 -1.51
C PHE A 15 2.88 -5.01 -0.99
N ASP A 16 2.96 -6.33 -1.14
CA ASP A 16 4.16 -7.08 -0.74
C ASP A 16 5.40 -6.61 -1.52
N ALA A 17 5.22 -6.26 -2.80
CA ALA A 17 6.25 -5.70 -3.67
C ALA A 17 6.56 -4.21 -3.39
N GLY A 18 5.86 -3.57 -2.45
CA GLY A 18 6.07 -2.17 -2.08
C GLY A 18 5.41 -1.15 -3.02
N VAL A 19 4.44 -1.56 -3.83
CA VAL A 19 3.67 -0.63 -4.65
C VAL A 19 2.83 0.29 -3.76
N ASP A 20 2.87 1.59 -4.06
CA ASP A 20 2.09 2.57 -3.31
C ASP A 20 0.57 2.33 -3.40
N LEU A 21 -0.11 2.63 -2.30
CA LEU A 21 -1.56 2.50 -2.14
C LEU A 21 -2.36 3.18 -3.26
N ARG A 22 -1.90 4.34 -3.76
CA ARG A 22 -2.55 5.05 -4.87
C ARG A 22 -2.51 4.24 -6.16
N ASN A 23 -1.38 3.64 -6.48
CA ASN A 23 -1.23 2.85 -7.71
C ASN A 23 -2.08 1.58 -7.65
N VAL A 24 -2.08 0.89 -6.50
CA VAL A 24 -2.95 -0.29 -6.30
C VAL A 24 -4.42 0.11 -6.41
N GLN A 25 -4.82 1.26 -5.87
CA GLN A 25 -6.20 1.76 -5.97
C GLN A 25 -6.65 2.07 -7.39
N ILE A 26 -5.79 2.73 -8.20
CA ILE A 26 -6.10 3.07 -9.59
C ILE A 26 -6.40 1.79 -10.38
N VAL A 27 -5.57 0.76 -10.20
CA VAL A 27 -5.77 -0.53 -10.87
C VAL A 27 -7.01 -1.26 -10.33
N ALA A 28 -7.21 -1.24 -9.01
CA ALA A 28 -8.36 -1.87 -8.37
C ALA A 28 -9.69 -1.12 -8.60
N ARG A 29 -9.64 0.10 -9.17
CA ARG A 29 -10.78 1.00 -9.40
C ARG A 29 -11.65 1.18 -8.15
N ARG A 30 -11.01 1.32 -7.00
CA ARG A 30 -11.68 1.50 -5.70
C ARG A 30 -11.77 2.98 -5.35
N THR A 31 -12.99 3.43 -5.08
CA THR A 31 -13.25 4.82 -4.65
C THR A 31 -12.80 5.07 -3.22
N ASP A 32 -13.01 4.09 -2.33
CA ASP A 32 -12.62 4.22 -0.93
C ASP A 32 -11.24 3.57 -0.70
N PRO A 33 -10.22 4.34 -0.29
CA PRO A 33 -8.89 3.81 0.00
C PRO A 33 -8.89 2.71 1.06
N ARG A 34 -9.82 2.77 2.04
CA ARG A 34 -9.92 1.78 3.12
C ARG A 34 -10.28 0.40 2.60
N SER A 35 -11.00 0.33 1.48
CA SER A 35 -11.34 -0.95 0.85
C SER A 35 -10.11 -1.65 0.26
N THR A 36 -9.11 -0.88 -0.20
CA THR A 36 -7.85 -1.40 -0.74
C THR A 36 -6.82 -1.68 0.37
N MET A 37 -6.78 -0.86 1.41
CA MET A 37 -5.91 -1.06 2.60
C MET A 37 -6.19 -2.36 3.36
N LYS A 38 -7.29 -3.06 3.07
CA LYS A 38 -7.56 -4.40 3.62
C LYS A 38 -6.59 -5.47 3.09
N TYR A 39 -6.00 -5.24 1.92
CA TYR A 39 -5.06 -6.17 1.29
C TYR A 39 -3.61 -5.92 1.67
N ASP A 40 -3.30 -4.75 2.22
CA ASP A 40 -1.97 -4.45 2.73
C ASP A 40 -1.76 -5.17 4.08
N ARG A 41 -0.94 -6.22 4.05
CA ARG A 41 -0.58 -7.00 5.24
C ARG A 41 0.39 -6.24 6.16
N ALA A 42 1.14 -5.28 5.62
CA ALA A 42 2.11 -4.49 6.35
C ALA A 42 1.53 -3.17 6.88
N ARG A 43 0.22 -2.91 6.73
CA ARG A 43 -0.43 -1.64 7.13
C ARG A 43 -0.24 -1.21 8.59
N ASN A 44 0.11 -2.14 9.47
CA ASN A 44 0.37 -1.90 10.89
C ASN A 44 1.85 -2.14 11.27
N ASN A 45 2.74 -2.29 10.29
CA ASN A 45 4.16 -2.52 10.53
C ASN A 45 4.85 -1.21 10.89
N LEU A 46 5.39 -1.13 12.11
CA LEU A 46 6.09 0.05 12.58
C LEU A 46 7.40 0.28 11.83
N ASP A 47 8.14 -0.77 11.48
CA ASP A 47 9.45 -0.65 10.82
C ASP A 47 9.38 0.06 9.46
N ARG A 48 8.21 -0.01 8.80
CA ARG A 48 7.94 0.63 7.52
C ARG A 48 7.12 1.92 7.67
N HIS A 49 7.00 2.45 8.88
CA HIS A 49 6.13 3.59 9.15
C HIS A 49 6.69 4.86 8.46
N PRO A 50 5.86 5.62 7.71
CA PRO A 50 6.30 6.80 6.97
C PRO A 50 6.99 7.87 7.82
N ASN A 51 6.71 7.90 9.13
CA ASN A 51 7.36 8.82 10.07
C ASN A 51 8.89 8.70 10.06
N TYR A 52 9.45 7.50 9.87
CA TYR A 52 10.90 7.34 9.80
C TYR A 52 11.49 7.99 8.55
N ILE A 53 10.82 7.85 7.41
CA ILE A 53 11.22 8.51 6.15
C ILE A 53 11.11 10.04 6.30
N LEU A 54 10.01 10.51 6.88
CA LEU A 54 9.79 11.94 7.13
C LEU A 54 10.85 12.53 8.07
N ALA A 55 11.18 11.82 9.15
CA ALA A 55 12.21 12.23 10.10
C ALA A 55 13.58 12.37 9.42
N VAL A 56 13.97 11.40 8.59
CA VAL A 56 15.22 11.47 7.81
C VAL A 56 15.20 12.64 6.82
N TYR A 57 14.08 12.86 6.11
CA TYR A 57 13.94 14.00 5.20
C TYR A 57 14.08 15.34 5.92
N MET A 58 13.43 15.50 7.07
CA MET A 58 13.53 16.70 7.90
C MET A 58 14.94 16.92 8.47
N ALA A 59 15.61 15.85 8.91
CA ALA A 59 16.97 15.89 9.43
C ALA A 59 18.03 16.16 8.35
N SER A 60 17.74 15.84 7.08
CA SER A 60 18.66 16.10 5.96
C SER A 60 18.60 17.54 5.43
N GLY A 61 17.65 18.34 5.94
CA GLY A 61 17.43 19.74 5.56
C GLY A 61 18.11 20.77 6.45
N THR A 62 18.94 20.33 7.41
CA THR A 62 19.79 21.16 8.28
C THR A 62 21.25 20.95 7.95
#